data_AF-A0A3C1BLT8-F1
#
_entry.id   AF-A0A3C1BLT8-F1
#
_cell.length_a   1.000
_cell.length_b   1.000
_cell.length_c   1.000
_cell.angle_alpha   90.00
_cell.angle_beta   90.00
_cell.angle_gamma   90.00
#
_symmetry.space_group_name_H-M   'P 1'
#
loop_
_entity.id
_entity.type
_entity.pdbx_description
1 polymer ?
#
loop_
_entity_poly.entity_id
_entity_poly.type
_entity_poly.pdbx_seq_one_letter_code
_entity_poly.pdbx_strand_id
1 'polypeptide(L)' 'MKNIGGRYAGSSTAAQFLQRFTNNVPWVHLDIAGTAMGSPKTAISKSWASGYGVRLLDRLVKQYYE' A
#
# COMPACT_ATOMS: atom_id res chain seq x y z
N MET A 1 9.94 -20.43 7.70
CA MET A 1 9.91 -19.12 7.02
C MET A 1 10.40 -18.06 7.99
N LYS A 2 11.21 -17.08 7.55
CA LYS A 2 11.62 -15.93 8.40
C LYS A 2 10.79 -14.70 8.02
N ASN A 3 10.50 -13.83 8.99
CA ASN A 3 9.74 -12.59 8.81
C ASN A 3 10.60 -11.41 8.30
N ILE A 4 11.91 -11.59 8.20
CA ILE A 4 12.87 -10.60 7.72
C ILE A 4 13.82 -11.23 6.71
N GLY A 5 14.08 -10.50 5.62
CA GLY A 5 15.09 -10.83 4.60
C GLY A 5 16.42 -10.10 4.83
N GLY A 6 17.27 -10.07 3.81
CA GLY A 6 18.50 -9.26 3.81
C GLY A 6 18.22 -7.77 3.63
N ARG A 7 19.29 -6.95 3.62
CA ARG A 7 19.20 -5.49 3.49
C ARG A 7 18.57 -5.03 2.17
N TYR A 8 18.84 -5.73 1.08
CA TYR A 8 18.37 -5.35 -0.25
C TYR A 8 16.97 -5.91 -0.54
N ALA A 9 16.17 -5.16 -1.30
CA ALA A 9 14.82 -5.54 -1.70
C ALA A 9 13.84 -5.82 -0.54
N GLY A 10 13.90 -5.01 0.53
CA GLY A 10 13.02 -5.12 1.70
C GLY A 10 11.53 -5.19 1.35
N SER A 11 11.02 -4.24 0.56
CA SER A 11 9.61 -4.25 0.14
C SER A 11 9.22 -5.49 -0.67
N SER A 12 10.08 -5.95 -1.60
CA SER A 12 9.79 -7.14 -2.41
C SER A 12 9.80 -8.42 -1.57
N THR A 13 10.74 -8.57 -0.64
CA THR A 13 10.81 -9.73 0.25
C THR A 13 9.66 -9.75 1.27
N ALA A 14 9.20 -8.59 1.73
CA ALA A 14 8.00 -8.46 2.54
C ALA A 14 6.73 -8.84 1.75
N ALA A 15 6.59 -8.37 0.50
CA ALA A 15 5.47 -8.75 -0.37
C ALA A 15 5.43 -10.27 -0.62
N GLN A 16 6.59 -10.88 -0.86
CA GLN A 16 6.72 -12.34 -0.98
C GLN A 16 6.36 -13.09 0.31
N PHE A 17 6.63 -12.50 1.48
CA PHE A 17 6.19 -13.06 2.75
C PHE A 17 4.65 -13.06 2.83
N LEU A 18 3.99 -11.93 2.52
CA LEU A 18 2.54 -11.80 2.55
C LEU A 18 1.84 -12.73 1.54
N GLN A 19 2.40 -12.89 0.35
CA GLN A 19 1.83 -13.74 -0.71
C GLN A 19 1.57 -15.19 -0.26
N ARG A 20 2.36 -15.71 0.67
CA ARG A 20 2.21 -17.10 1.16
C ARG A 20 0.94 -17.31 1.98
N PHE A 21 0.26 -16.25 2.36
CA PHE A 21 -0.97 -16.29 3.16
C PHE A 21 -2.23 -15.93 2.36
N THR A 22 -2.12 -15.78 1.03
CA THR A 22 -3.26 -15.35 0.19
C THR A 22 -4.10 -16.50 -0.33
N ASN A 23 -3.73 -17.77 -0.09
CA ASN A 23 -4.54 -18.95 -0.40
C ASN A 23 -5.10 -18.99 -1.84
N ASN A 24 -4.27 -18.64 -2.83
CA ASN A 24 -4.62 -18.62 -4.26
C ASN A 24 -5.78 -17.67 -4.65
N VAL A 25 -6.13 -16.70 -3.80
CA VAL A 25 -7.08 -15.65 -4.18
C VAL A 25 -6.38 -14.58 -5.02
N PRO A 26 -7.08 -13.95 -5.99
CA PRO A 26 -6.59 -12.74 -6.64
C PRO A 26 -6.26 -11.68 -5.58
N TRP A 27 -5.03 -11.18 -5.59
CA TRP A 27 -4.53 -10.30 -4.53
C TRP A 27 -3.51 -9.30 -5.05
N VAL A 28 -3.45 -8.14 -4.39
CA VAL A 28 -2.47 -7.09 -4.61
C VAL A 28 -1.95 -6.57 -3.26
N HIS A 29 -0.66 -6.27 -3.20
CA HIS A 29 -0.04 -5.55 -2.09
C HIS A 29 0.34 -4.14 -2.54
N LEU A 30 -0.10 -3.13 -1.78
CA LEU A 30 0.30 -1.74 -1.97
C LEU A 30 1.13 -1.31 -0.75
N ASP A 31 2.45 -1.20 -0.94
CA ASP A 31 3.36 -0.63 0.07
C ASP A 31 3.35 0.90 -0.06
N ILE A 32 2.77 1.57 0.94
CA ILE A 32 2.59 3.03 0.97
C ILE A 32 3.48 3.73 2.01
N ALA A 33 4.45 3.02 2.61
CA ALA A 33 5.27 3.58 3.68
C ALA A 33 5.97 4.89 3.25
N GLY A 34 6.48 4.95 2.02
CA GLY A 34 7.15 6.14 1.48
C GLY A 34 6.23 7.32 1.18
N THR A 35 4.94 7.08 0.97
CA THR A 35 3.97 8.15 0.63
C THR A 35 3.07 8.53 1.81
N ALA A 36 3.10 7.79 2.91
CA ALA A 36 2.19 7.95 4.05
C ALA A 36 2.32 9.32 4.76
N MET A 37 3.49 9.94 4.68
CA MET A 37 3.87 11.10 5.48
C MET A 37 4.44 12.22 4.62
N GLY A 38 4.40 13.46 5.13
CA GLY A 38 5.17 14.58 4.54
C GLY A 38 4.60 15.11 3.23
N SER A 39 3.32 14.86 2.94
CA SER A 39 2.67 15.47 1.78
C SER A 39 2.55 16.99 1.94
N PRO A 40 2.68 17.76 0.85
CA PRO A 40 2.37 19.19 0.86
C PRO A 40 0.95 19.44 1.35
N LYS A 41 0.76 20.56 2.06
CA LYS A 41 -0.58 21.00 2.43
C LYS A 41 -1.36 21.40 1.19
N THR A 42 -2.60 20.93 1.10
CA THR A 42 -3.55 21.26 0.03
C THR A 42 -4.90 21.61 0.64
N ALA A 43 -5.90 21.94 -0.19
CA ALA A 43 -7.27 22.19 0.29
C ALA A 43 -7.86 21.02 1.11
N ILE A 44 -7.42 19.79 0.83
CA ILE A 44 -7.96 18.55 1.40
C ILE A 44 -6.94 17.77 2.26
N SER A 45 -5.65 18.11 2.21
CA SER A 45 -4.61 17.56 3.08
C SER A 45 -4.03 18.69 3.92
N LYS A 46 -4.41 18.75 5.20
CA LYS A 46 -4.06 19.88 6.10
C LYS A 46 -2.97 19.54 7.13
N SER A 47 -2.60 18.27 7.24
CA SER A 47 -1.72 17.74 8.30
C SER A 47 -0.59 16.89 7.72
N TRP A 48 0.16 16.23 8.61
CA TRP A 48 1.37 15.46 8.29
C TRP A 48 1.10 14.12 7.61
N ALA A 49 -0.08 13.53 7.82
CA ALA A 49 -0.50 12.29 7.17
C ALA A 49 -1.11 12.60 5.80
N SER A 50 -0.64 11.89 4.76
CA SER A 50 -1.02 12.21 3.38
C SER A 50 -2.38 11.68 2.96
N GLY A 51 -2.88 10.61 3.59
CA GLY A 51 -4.06 9.88 3.13
C GLY A 51 -3.89 9.25 1.74
N TYR A 52 -2.65 9.03 1.30
CA TYR A 52 -2.37 8.42 0.00
C TYR A 52 -3.07 7.05 -0.14
N GLY A 53 -3.62 6.77 -1.32
CA GLY A 53 -4.34 5.53 -1.62
C GLY A 53 -5.87 5.62 -1.45
N VAL A 54 -6.41 6.51 -0.61
CA VAL A 54 -7.87 6.58 -0.37
C VAL A 54 -8.65 6.85 -1.66
N ARG A 55 -8.32 7.94 -2.37
CA ARG A 55 -8.98 8.28 -3.66
C ARG A 55 -8.68 7.31 -4.79
N LEU A 56 -7.57 6.57 -4.71
CA LEU A 56 -7.23 5.53 -5.67
C LEU A 56 -8.20 4.34 -5.53
N LEU A 57 -8.40 3.87 -4.30
CA LEU A 57 -9.30 2.77 -4.00
C LEU A 57 -10.77 3.16 -4.22
N ASP A 58 -11.17 4.37 -3.79
CA ASP A 58 -12.50 4.93 -4.06
C ASP A 58 -12.84 4.91 -5.55
N ARG A 59 -11.92 5.40 -6.40
CA ARG A 59 -12.11 5.38 -7.85
C ARG A 59 -12.19 3.96 -8.42
N LEU A 60 -11.40 3.03 -7.91
CA LEU A 60 -11.44 1.63 -8.34
C LEU A 60 -12.80 1.00 -8.01
N VAL A 61 -13.31 1.23 -6.80
CA VAL A 61 -14.67 0.76 -6.41
C VAL A 61 -15.71 1.36 -7.34
N LYS A 62 -15.72 2.69 -7.48
CA LYS A 62 -16.67 3.42 -8.32
C LYS A 62 -16.64 3.03 -9.80
N GLN A 63 -15.50 2.57 -10.31
CA GLN A 63 -15.35 2.25 -11.73
C GLN A 63 -15.72 0.79 -12.06
N TYR A 64 -15.54 -0.12 -11.12
CA TYR A 64 -15.61 -1.56 -11.41
C TYR A 64 -16.63 -2.32 -10.55
N TYR A 65 -17.19 -1.71 -9.49
CA TYR A 65 -18.00 -2.40 -8.49
C TYR A 65 -19.29 -1.66 -8.09
N GLU A 66 -19.48 -0.41 -8.52
CA GLU A 66 -20.72 0.39 -8.41
C GLU A 66 -21.13 0.90 -9.80
#